data_AF-A0A6M0S6Z2-F1
#
_entry.id   AF-A0A6M0S6Z2-F1
#
_cell.length_a   1.000
_cell.length_b   1.000
_cell.length_c   1.000
_cell.angle_alpha   90.00
_cell.angle_beta   90.00
_cell.angle_gamma   90.00
#
_symmetry.space_group_name_H-M   'P 1'
#
loop_
_entity.id
_entity.type
_entity.pdbx_description
1 polymer ?
#
loop_
_entity_poly.entity_id
_entity_poly.type
_entity_poly.pdbx_seq_one_letter_code
_entity_poly.pdbx_strand_id
1 'polypeptide(L)'
;MATNVLDQLKEVESQLASQVEALSDQLSAAAKQREGLLTVINMFQSTGDTNGVAANVTEILSSAVATVQEEEAPEPAPAKKPGKRRGRKPSVKTAAKAKAAPKAKAPKAKAAAAAAPAAKATRKPRGGKSPNWQRYVQDPFRKTPLPDVVANILKAQPDEAFKIAEVMDAIFKSDMPKATFLKARNRVSNILSAGARTSEWYRGRGGKYSMSKKALS
;
A
#
# COMPACT_ATOMS: atom_id res chain seq x y z
N MET A 1 -16.60 -4.10 42.68
CA MET A 1 -17.97 -4.26 42.17
C MET A 1 -17.86 -4.86 40.79
N ALA A 2 -18.42 -6.05 40.57
CA ALA A 2 -18.35 -6.73 39.28
C ALA A 2 -19.48 -6.20 38.39
N THR A 3 -19.15 -5.40 37.39
CA THR A 3 -20.10 -5.06 36.32
C THR A 3 -20.39 -6.34 35.53
N ASN A 4 -21.67 -6.66 35.35
CA ASN A 4 -22.07 -7.86 34.67
C ASN A 4 -21.66 -7.76 33.19
N VAL A 5 -21.02 -8.79 32.64
CA VAL A 5 -20.56 -8.82 31.23
C VAL A 5 -21.71 -8.53 30.26
N LEU A 6 -22.94 -8.89 30.65
CA LEU A 6 -24.16 -8.64 29.91
C LEU A 6 -24.49 -7.14 29.78
N ASP A 7 -24.22 -6.34 30.82
CA ASP A 7 -24.44 -4.89 30.78
C ASP A 7 -23.42 -4.20 29.87
N GLN A 8 -22.16 -4.67 29.86
CA GLN A 8 -21.14 -4.19 28.92
C GLN A 8 -21.50 -4.51 27.46
N LEU A 9 -22.06 -5.70 27.21
CA LEU A 9 -22.51 -6.07 25.86
C LEU A 9 -23.66 -5.20 25.36
N LYS A 10 -24.59 -4.81 26.24
CA LYS A 10 -25.69 -3.88 25.90
C LYS A 10 -25.18 -2.47 25.64
N GLU A 11 -24.21 -2.00 26.42
CA GLU A 11 -23.59 -0.69 26.20
C GLU A 11 -22.86 -0.64 24.86
N VAL A 12 -22.11 -1.68 24.53
CA VAL A 12 -21.44 -1.79 23.22
C VAL A 12 -22.45 -1.90 22.07
N GLU A 13 -23.57 -2.61 22.25
CA GLU A 13 -24.63 -2.71 21.24
C GLU A 13 -25.30 -1.35 20.99
N SER A 14 -25.63 -0.61 22.04
CA SER A 14 -26.15 0.76 21.94
C SER A 14 -25.16 1.68 21.21
N GLN A 15 -23.88 1.62 21.57
CA GLN A 15 -22.84 2.43 20.93
C GLN A 15 -22.67 2.07 19.44
N LEU A 16 -22.78 0.78 19.11
CA LEU A 16 -22.70 0.32 17.72
C LEU A 16 -23.93 0.74 16.91
N ALA A 17 -25.12 0.72 17.52
CA ALA A 17 -26.35 1.21 16.90
C ALA A 17 -26.25 2.72 16.57
N SER A 18 -25.74 3.54 17.49
CA SER A 18 -25.48 4.96 17.23
C SER A 18 -24.48 5.19 16.09
N GLN A 19 -23.45 4.36 15.98
CA GLN A 19 -22.50 4.43 14.86
C GLN A 19 -23.15 4.08 13.52
N VAL A 20 -24.05 3.09 13.51
CA VAL A 20 -24.78 2.72 12.29
C VAL A 20 -25.68 3.86 11.83
N GLU A 21 -26.37 4.53 12.75
CA GLU A 21 -27.19 5.71 12.42
C GLU A 21 -26.33 6.85 11.86
N ALA A 22 -25.25 7.22 12.55
CA ALA A 22 -24.35 8.30 12.10
C ALA A 22 -23.75 8.03 10.71
N LEU A 23 -23.32 6.79 10.43
CA LEU A 23 -22.81 6.41 9.12
C LEU A 23 -23.91 6.42 8.04
N SER A 24 -25.14 6.05 8.39
CA SER A 24 -26.27 6.10 7.47
C SER A 24 -26.62 7.55 7.09
N ASP A 25 -26.55 8.47 8.04
CA ASP A 25 -26.75 9.91 7.81
C ASP A 25 -25.67 10.47 6.89
N GLN A 26 -24.41 10.14 7.14
CA GLN A 26 -23.29 10.54 6.28
C GLN A 26 -23.43 10.02 4.84
N LEU A 27 -23.87 8.77 4.66
CA LEU A 27 -24.13 8.23 3.33
C LEU A 27 -25.27 8.97 2.62
N SER A 28 -26.33 9.32 3.35
CA SER A 28 -27.45 10.11 2.79
C SER A 28 -27.01 11.52 2.37
N ALA A 29 -26.14 12.16 3.17
CA ALA A 29 -25.59 13.48 2.86
C ALA A 29 -24.68 13.42 1.62
N ALA A 30 -23.79 12.44 1.54
CA ALA A 30 -22.93 12.23 0.38
C ALA A 30 -23.74 11.90 -0.89
N ALA A 31 -24.83 11.16 -0.76
CA ALA A 31 -25.74 10.88 -1.88
C ALA A 31 -26.36 12.17 -2.43
N LYS A 32 -26.87 13.06 -1.57
CA LYS A 32 -27.40 14.38 -1.95
C LYS A 32 -26.34 15.25 -2.62
N GLN A 33 -25.11 15.27 -2.10
CA GLN A 33 -24.00 16.00 -2.73
C GLN A 33 -23.71 15.48 -4.14
N ARG A 34 -23.71 14.17 -4.32
CA ARG A 34 -23.52 13.54 -5.63
C ARG A 34 -24.64 13.90 -6.61
N GLU A 35 -25.90 13.88 -6.17
CA GLU A 35 -27.04 14.30 -7.00
C GLU A 35 -26.93 15.78 -7.41
N GLY A 36 -26.53 16.66 -6.49
CA GLY A 36 -26.25 18.06 -6.79
C GLY A 36 -25.15 18.22 -7.85
N LEU A 37 -24.04 17.52 -7.71
CA LEU A 37 -22.95 17.54 -8.70
C LEU A 37 -23.39 16.99 -10.06
N LEU A 38 -24.15 15.91 -10.10
CA LEU A 38 -24.70 15.36 -11.35
C LEU A 38 -25.64 16.36 -12.03
N THR A 39 -26.43 17.10 -11.26
CA THR A 39 -27.29 18.16 -11.79
C THR A 39 -26.46 19.26 -12.45
N VAL A 40 -25.40 19.72 -11.78
CA VAL A 40 -24.47 20.73 -12.34
C VAL A 40 -23.80 20.19 -13.61
N ILE A 41 -23.27 18.97 -13.57
CA ILE A 41 -22.66 18.33 -14.74
C ILE A 41 -23.65 18.27 -15.91
N ASN A 42 -24.90 17.90 -15.65
CA ASN A 42 -25.93 17.84 -16.69
C ASN A 42 -26.26 19.23 -17.28
N MET A 43 -26.27 20.28 -16.45
CA MET A 43 -26.44 21.66 -16.92
C MET A 43 -25.29 22.11 -17.83
N PHE A 44 -24.04 21.73 -17.53
CA PHE A 44 -22.88 22.02 -18.38
C PHE A 44 -22.79 21.14 -19.63
N GLN A 45 -23.32 19.92 -19.59
CA GLN A 45 -23.36 19.03 -20.77
C GLN A 45 -24.49 19.39 -21.73
N SER A 46 -25.62 19.87 -21.20
CA SER A 46 -26.78 20.27 -22.01
C SER A 46 -26.57 21.59 -22.77
N THR A 47 -25.57 22.39 -22.38
CA THR A 47 -25.24 23.68 -23.01
C THR A 47 -24.21 23.58 -24.15
N GLY A 48 -23.86 22.37 -24.61
CA GLY A 48 -23.35 22.15 -25.97
C GLY A 48 -21.99 22.74 -26.39
N ASP A 49 -21.30 23.53 -25.55
CA ASP A 49 -20.07 24.22 -25.94
C ASP A 49 -18.87 23.89 -25.03
N THR A 50 -18.32 22.67 -25.18
CA THR A 50 -17.17 22.20 -24.37
C THR A 50 -15.80 22.53 -24.96
N ASN A 51 -15.60 23.74 -25.49
CA ASN A 51 -14.27 24.13 -26.00
C ASN A 51 -13.65 25.39 -25.36
N GLY A 52 -14.28 26.00 -24.35
CA GLY A 52 -13.79 27.26 -23.77
C GLY A 52 -13.65 27.36 -22.24
N VAL A 53 -14.22 26.46 -21.45
CA VAL A 53 -14.42 26.69 -19.99
C VAL A 53 -13.45 25.92 -19.09
N ALA A 54 -12.30 25.44 -19.62
CA ALA A 54 -11.27 24.81 -18.78
C ALA A 54 -10.47 25.81 -17.94
N ALA A 55 -10.49 27.10 -18.28
CA ALA A 55 -9.66 28.12 -17.62
C ALA A 55 -10.31 28.76 -16.38
N ASN A 56 -11.65 28.87 -16.33
CA ASN A 56 -12.34 29.68 -15.30
C ASN A 56 -12.87 28.91 -14.08
N VAL A 57 -12.84 27.57 -14.07
CA VAL A 57 -13.34 26.79 -12.92
C VAL A 57 -12.37 26.86 -11.73
N THR A 58 -11.08 27.12 -11.98
CA THR A 58 -10.05 27.20 -10.94
C THR A 58 -10.20 28.43 -10.03
N GLU A 59 -10.82 29.51 -10.52
CA GLU A 59 -10.93 30.78 -9.77
C GLU A 59 -12.15 30.80 -8.84
N ILE A 60 -13.25 30.14 -9.23
CA ILE A 60 -14.51 30.14 -8.47
C ILE A 60 -14.43 29.21 -7.24
N LEU A 61 -13.66 28.12 -7.33
CA LEU A 61 -13.42 27.20 -6.20
C LEU A 61 -12.53 27.82 -5.11
N SER A 62 -11.77 28.87 -5.42
CA SER A 62 -10.88 29.53 -4.45
C SER A 62 -11.59 30.63 -3.63
N SER A 63 -12.74 31.12 -4.08
CA SER A 63 -13.51 32.17 -3.38
C SER A 63 -14.55 31.59 -2.41
N ALA A 64 -15.04 30.37 -2.62
CA ALA A 64 -16.00 29.71 -1.72
C ALA A 64 -15.36 29.02 -0.49
N VAL A 65 -14.02 28.97 -0.40
CA VAL A 65 -13.28 28.29 0.69
C VAL A 65 -12.81 29.25 1.81
N ALA A 66 -13.23 30.52 1.77
CA ALA A 66 -12.82 31.56 2.73
C ALA A 66 -13.82 31.80 3.88
N THR A 67 -14.86 30.99 4.03
CA THR A 67 -15.77 31.08 5.18
C THR A 67 -16.07 29.68 5.68
N VAL A 68 -16.01 29.51 6.99
CA VAL A 68 -16.12 28.26 7.77
C VAL A 68 -14.76 27.61 8.06
N GLN A 69 -14.06 28.27 8.99
CA GLN A 69 -13.17 27.63 9.94
C GLN A 69 -13.99 26.81 10.95
N GLU A 70 -13.39 25.69 11.35
CA GLU A 70 -13.45 25.05 12.67
C GLU A 70 -14.23 23.73 12.82
N GLU A 71 -13.51 22.79 13.45
CA GLU A 71 -13.96 21.65 14.25
C GLU A 71 -14.01 20.22 13.65
N GLU A 72 -12.90 19.51 13.92
CA GLU A 72 -12.81 18.18 14.53
C GLU A 72 -13.07 16.89 13.71
N ALA A 73 -12.09 15.99 13.84
CA ALA A 73 -12.08 14.57 13.46
C ALA A 73 -13.14 13.75 14.27
N PRO A 74 -13.35 12.43 14.11
CA PRO A 74 -12.60 11.43 13.34
C PRO A 74 -13.42 10.40 12.53
N GLU A 75 -12.69 9.64 11.70
CA GLU A 75 -12.98 8.30 11.13
C GLU A 75 -13.56 7.29 12.16
N PRO A 76 -14.20 6.13 11.80
CA PRO A 76 -13.65 5.15 10.82
C PRO A 76 -14.62 4.21 10.05
N ALA A 77 -14.09 3.61 8.97
CA ALA A 77 -14.12 2.22 8.43
C ALA A 77 -15.07 1.10 9.03
N PRO A 78 -15.02 -0.19 8.61
CA PRO A 78 -15.04 -0.90 7.29
C PRO A 78 -15.87 -2.24 7.31
N ALA A 79 -16.01 -2.95 6.17
CA ALA A 79 -16.31 -4.42 6.14
C ALA A 79 -15.80 -5.09 4.84
N LYS A 80 -14.78 -5.96 4.86
CA LYS A 80 -14.73 -7.45 5.06
C LYS A 80 -15.11 -8.34 3.83
N LYS A 81 -14.07 -9.02 3.27
CA LYS A 81 -13.82 -10.47 2.88
C LYS A 81 -15.00 -11.31 2.28
N PRO A 82 -14.86 -12.55 1.66
CA PRO A 82 -13.74 -13.53 1.68
C PRO A 82 -13.51 -14.49 0.44
N GLY A 83 -12.35 -15.19 0.44
CA GLY A 83 -12.13 -16.63 0.07
C GLY A 83 -12.13 -17.06 -1.42
N LYS A 84 -11.45 -18.12 -1.90
CA LYS A 84 -11.01 -19.38 -1.25
C LYS A 84 -10.22 -20.32 -2.22
N ARG A 85 -9.20 -21.06 -1.70
CA ARG A 85 -8.65 -22.40 -2.10
C ARG A 85 -7.91 -22.54 -3.46
N ARG A 86 -6.99 -23.47 -3.74
CA ARG A 86 -6.35 -24.68 -3.15
C ARG A 86 -5.00 -24.84 -3.90
N GLY A 87 -3.91 -25.26 -3.30
CA GLY A 87 -3.55 -26.67 -3.24
C GLY A 87 -2.04 -26.85 -3.46
N ARG A 88 -1.46 -27.78 -2.71
CA ARG A 88 -0.04 -27.96 -2.38
C ARG A 88 0.32 -29.41 -2.71
N LYS A 89 1.52 -29.69 -3.22
CA LYS A 89 2.40 -30.73 -2.63
C LYS A 89 3.86 -30.69 -3.15
N PRO A 90 4.85 -31.13 -2.34
CA PRO A 90 6.29 -30.98 -2.58
C PRO A 90 7.07 -32.32 -2.66
N SER A 91 8.36 -32.29 -3.05
CA SER A 91 9.39 -33.28 -2.66
C SER A 91 10.77 -32.82 -3.19
N VAL A 92 11.77 -32.45 -2.37
CA VAL A 92 12.79 -33.26 -1.64
C VAL A 92 14.11 -33.41 -2.42
N LYS A 93 15.21 -33.08 -1.71
CA LYS A 93 16.64 -33.17 -2.05
C LYS A 93 17.14 -34.61 -2.13
N THR A 94 18.19 -34.86 -2.94
CA THR A 94 19.26 -35.83 -2.60
C THR A 94 20.60 -35.41 -3.24
N ALA A 95 21.68 -35.61 -2.48
CA ALA A 95 23.08 -35.36 -2.82
C ALA A 95 23.75 -36.57 -3.51
N ALA A 96 24.86 -36.35 -4.23
CA ALA A 96 25.92 -37.34 -4.43
C ALA A 96 27.23 -36.68 -4.92
N LYS A 97 28.34 -37.34 -4.61
CA LYS A 97 29.74 -36.90 -4.49
C LYS A 97 30.61 -37.92 -5.22
N ALA A 98 31.64 -37.52 -6.00
CA ALA A 98 32.82 -38.35 -6.33
C ALA A 98 33.84 -37.56 -7.17
N LYS A 99 35.07 -37.31 -6.66
CA LYS A 99 36.38 -37.95 -6.96
C LYS A 99 37.17 -37.23 -8.09
N ALA A 100 38.28 -36.54 -7.79
CA ALA A 100 39.70 -37.01 -7.74
C ALA A 100 40.25 -37.27 -9.17
N ALA A 101 41.44 -36.84 -9.64
CA ALA A 101 42.76 -36.57 -9.05
C ALA A 101 43.70 -35.88 -10.11
N PRO A 102 44.95 -35.50 -9.77
CA PRO A 102 45.77 -34.42 -10.39
C PRO A 102 47.02 -34.89 -11.18
N LYS A 103 47.76 -33.97 -11.83
CA LYS A 103 49.23 -33.98 -12.10
C LYS A 103 49.66 -32.67 -12.83
N ALA A 104 50.50 -31.80 -12.25
CA ALA A 104 51.99 -31.81 -12.19
C ALA A 104 52.64 -31.06 -13.40
N LYS A 105 53.20 -29.84 -13.23
CA LYS A 105 54.65 -29.44 -13.16
C LYS A 105 54.88 -28.38 -14.27
N ALA A 106 55.70 -27.31 -14.22
CA ALA A 106 56.72 -26.75 -13.34
C ALA A 106 56.94 -25.24 -13.75
N PRO A 107 57.80 -24.46 -13.08
CA PRO A 107 57.73 -22.99 -12.98
C PRO A 107 58.77 -22.22 -13.84
N LYS A 108 58.51 -20.94 -14.15
CA LYS A 108 59.55 -19.88 -14.19
C LYS A 108 58.99 -18.46 -14.36
N ALA A 109 59.74 -17.52 -13.79
CA ALA A 109 59.88 -16.11 -14.11
C ALA A 109 58.91 -15.08 -13.49
N LYS A 110 59.47 -14.44 -12.45
CA LYS A 110 59.24 -13.13 -11.86
C LYS A 110 59.23 -12.01 -12.92
N ALA A 111 58.17 -11.18 -12.95
CA ALA A 111 58.24 -9.79 -13.37
C ALA A 111 57.08 -8.99 -12.75
N ALA A 112 57.44 -7.91 -12.07
CA ALA A 112 56.54 -6.95 -11.46
C ALA A 112 55.95 -6.01 -12.53
N ALA A 113 54.67 -5.65 -12.42
CA ALA A 113 54.16 -4.32 -12.78
C ALA A 113 52.66 -4.19 -12.43
N ALA A 114 52.37 -3.19 -11.61
CA ALA A 114 51.13 -2.43 -11.44
C ALA A 114 49.84 -2.95 -12.12
N ALA A 115 48.90 -3.45 -11.30
CA ALA A 115 47.49 -3.52 -11.67
C ALA A 115 46.71 -2.47 -10.85
N ALA A 116 46.26 -1.43 -11.55
CA ALA A 116 45.39 -0.40 -11.03
C ALA A 116 44.10 -1.01 -10.42
N PRO A 117 43.57 -0.49 -9.30
CA PRO A 117 42.26 -0.91 -8.82
C PRO A 117 41.19 -0.42 -9.81
N ALA A 118 40.51 -1.38 -10.43
CA ALA A 118 39.41 -1.19 -11.36
C ALA A 118 38.40 -0.15 -10.83
N ALA A 119 38.19 0.89 -11.64
CA ALA A 119 37.23 1.94 -11.39
C ALA A 119 35.84 1.34 -11.10
N LYS A 120 35.26 1.73 -9.95
CA LYS A 120 33.84 1.53 -9.66
C LYS A 120 33.03 2.19 -10.77
N ALA A 121 32.48 1.38 -11.68
CA ALA A 121 31.48 1.83 -12.63
C ALA A 121 30.22 2.25 -11.86
N THR A 122 30.16 3.53 -11.49
CA THR A 122 28.95 4.21 -11.06
C THR A 122 27.97 4.19 -12.23
N ARG A 123 27.08 3.20 -12.22
CA ARG A 123 25.96 3.14 -13.18
C ARG A 123 25.15 4.42 -13.00
N LYS A 124 25.27 5.31 -13.99
CA LYS A 124 24.47 6.53 -14.12
C LYS A 124 22.99 6.19 -13.89
N PRO A 125 22.26 6.90 -13.02
CA PRO A 125 20.84 6.63 -12.86
C PRO A 125 20.17 6.87 -14.20
N ARG A 126 19.53 5.83 -14.72
CA ARG A 126 18.71 5.92 -15.93
C ARG A 126 17.46 6.72 -15.55
N GLY A 127 17.61 8.05 -15.58
CA GLY A 127 16.53 9.00 -15.47
C GLY A 127 15.59 8.80 -16.65
N GLY A 128 14.31 8.63 -16.37
CA GLY A 128 13.32 8.48 -17.42
C GLY A 128 12.04 7.87 -16.91
N LYS A 129 11.09 8.75 -16.60
CA LYS A 129 9.71 8.50 -16.17
C LYS A 129 9.57 7.97 -14.75
N SER A 130 8.82 8.73 -13.94
CA SER A 130 8.24 8.28 -12.68
C SER A 130 7.67 6.87 -12.88
N PRO A 131 7.89 5.94 -11.94
CA PRO A 131 7.51 4.56 -12.15
C PRO A 131 6.02 4.45 -12.52
N ASN A 132 5.71 3.87 -13.68
CA ASN A 132 4.34 3.75 -14.23
C ASN A 132 3.31 3.23 -13.20
N TRP A 133 3.77 2.52 -12.17
CA TRP A 133 2.91 2.03 -11.10
C TRP A 133 2.26 3.11 -10.23
N GLN A 134 2.85 4.30 -10.08
CA GLN A 134 2.30 5.36 -9.24
C GLN A 134 0.92 5.84 -9.72
N ARG A 135 0.64 5.73 -11.03
CA ARG A 135 -0.65 6.12 -11.63
C ARG A 135 -1.82 5.28 -11.12
N TYR A 136 -1.55 4.11 -10.57
CA TYR A 136 -2.56 3.16 -10.11
C TYR A 136 -2.68 3.12 -8.58
N VAL A 137 -1.91 3.94 -7.86
CA VAL A 137 -2.15 4.18 -6.43
C VAL A 137 -3.54 4.83 -6.30
N GLN A 138 -4.34 4.40 -5.33
CA GLN A 138 -5.66 4.98 -5.10
C GLN A 138 -5.52 6.47 -4.75
N ASP A 139 -6.50 7.27 -5.16
CA ASP A 139 -6.48 8.72 -5.02
C ASP A 139 -6.21 9.24 -3.60
N PRO A 140 -6.69 8.64 -2.48
CA PRO A 140 -6.30 9.08 -1.13
C PRO A 140 -4.79 8.93 -0.84
N PHE A 141 -4.14 7.95 -1.44
CA PHE A 141 -2.73 7.61 -1.17
C PHE A 141 -1.75 8.23 -2.16
N ARG A 142 -2.22 8.93 -3.21
CA ARG A 142 -1.34 9.53 -4.22
C ARG A 142 -0.53 10.71 -3.72
N LYS A 143 -1.05 11.45 -2.74
CA LYS A 143 -0.40 12.64 -2.17
C LYS A 143 0.60 12.29 -1.07
N THR A 144 0.47 11.10 -0.49
CA THR A 144 1.32 10.59 0.60
C THR A 144 2.40 9.68 0.03
N PRO A 145 3.64 9.71 0.55
CA PRO A 145 4.67 8.80 0.08
C PRO A 145 4.30 7.35 0.45
N LEU A 146 4.55 6.42 -0.49
CA LEU A 146 4.18 5.00 -0.34
C LEU A 146 4.67 4.33 0.98
N PRO A 147 5.86 4.63 1.51
CA PRO A 147 6.28 4.10 2.82
C PRO A 147 5.32 4.45 3.95
N ASP A 148 4.89 5.70 4.03
CA ASP A 148 4.01 6.20 5.09
C ASP A 148 2.62 5.59 4.94
N VAL A 149 2.14 5.41 3.70
CA VAL A 149 0.88 4.71 3.42
C VAL A 149 0.93 3.26 3.94
N VAL A 150 2.02 2.54 3.67
CA VAL A 150 2.21 1.18 4.17
C VAL A 150 2.28 1.16 5.71
N ALA A 151 2.97 2.13 6.31
CA ALA A 151 3.02 2.27 7.76
C ALA A 151 1.62 2.54 8.35
N ASN A 152 0.82 3.40 7.73
CA ASN A 152 -0.53 3.74 8.17
C ASN A 152 -1.47 2.53 8.10
N ILE A 153 -1.38 1.71 7.05
CA ILE A 153 -2.16 0.46 6.93
C ILE A 153 -1.81 -0.51 8.06
N LEU A 154 -0.53 -0.65 8.37
CA LEU A 154 -0.05 -1.50 9.46
C LEU A 154 -0.45 -0.95 10.84
N LYS A 155 -0.46 0.38 11.02
CA LYS A 155 -0.91 1.06 12.25
C LYS A 155 -2.42 0.95 12.46
N ALA A 156 -3.21 1.03 11.39
CA ALA A 156 -4.66 0.92 11.45
C ALA A 156 -5.12 -0.45 11.97
N GLN A 157 -4.31 -1.51 11.79
CA GLN A 157 -4.62 -2.86 12.28
C GLN A 157 -3.38 -3.53 12.90
N PRO A 158 -3.04 -3.20 14.16
CA PRO A 158 -1.83 -3.70 14.80
C PRO A 158 -1.88 -5.19 15.19
N ASP A 159 -3.08 -5.76 15.25
CA ASP A 159 -3.32 -7.17 15.60
C ASP A 159 -3.45 -8.09 14.38
N GLU A 160 -3.54 -7.55 13.18
CA GLU A 160 -3.64 -8.35 11.95
C GLU A 160 -2.26 -8.54 11.31
N ALA A 161 -2.04 -9.72 10.71
CA ALA A 161 -0.81 -10.06 10.01
C ALA A 161 -1.04 -10.02 8.50
N PHE A 162 -0.52 -8.99 7.86
CA PHE A 162 -0.75 -8.72 6.45
C PHE A 162 0.24 -9.44 5.54
N LYS A 163 -0.27 -9.98 4.44
CA LYS A 163 0.57 -10.37 3.29
C LYS A 163 0.79 -9.18 2.35
N ILE A 164 1.86 -9.26 1.57
CA ILE A 164 2.15 -8.26 0.52
C ILE A 164 0.97 -8.08 -0.45
N ALA A 165 0.26 -9.16 -0.78
CA ALA A 165 -0.93 -9.09 -1.65
C ALA A 165 -2.05 -8.25 -1.03
N GLU A 166 -2.32 -8.42 0.27
CA GLU A 166 -3.37 -7.69 0.97
C GLU A 166 -3.02 -6.19 1.08
N VAL A 167 -1.75 -5.87 1.33
CA VAL A 167 -1.27 -4.48 1.31
C VAL A 167 -1.37 -3.88 -0.09
N MET A 168 -1.13 -4.67 -1.15
CA MET A 168 -1.27 -4.22 -2.53
C MET A 168 -2.73 -3.90 -2.88
N ASP A 169 -3.66 -4.76 -2.48
CA ASP A 169 -5.09 -4.58 -2.74
C ASP A 169 -5.65 -3.34 -2.01
N ALA A 170 -5.09 -3.00 -0.84
CA ALA A 170 -5.45 -1.79 -0.10
C ALA A 170 -4.94 -0.49 -0.75
N ILE A 171 -3.78 -0.51 -1.41
CA ILE A 171 -3.11 0.72 -1.92
C ILE A 171 -3.38 0.97 -3.40
N PHE A 172 -3.52 -0.09 -4.20
CA PHE A 172 -3.56 -0.01 -5.65
C PHE A 172 -4.94 -0.34 -6.22
N LYS A 173 -5.24 0.22 -7.39
CA LYS A 173 -6.38 -0.16 -8.21
C LYS A 173 -6.12 -1.55 -8.81
N SER A 174 -7.14 -2.40 -8.82
CA SER A 174 -7.07 -3.78 -9.35
C SER A 174 -6.88 -3.83 -10.87
N ASP A 175 -7.30 -2.78 -11.59
CA ASP A 175 -7.15 -2.65 -13.05
C ASP A 175 -5.76 -2.16 -13.47
N MET A 176 -4.73 -2.93 -13.14
CA MET A 176 -3.34 -2.62 -13.48
C MET A 176 -2.73 -3.73 -14.37
N PRO A 177 -1.96 -3.38 -15.43
CA PRO A 177 -1.19 -4.36 -16.19
C PRO A 177 -0.21 -5.16 -15.31
N LYS A 178 -0.14 -6.48 -15.52
CA LYS A 178 0.69 -7.41 -14.72
C LYS A 178 2.15 -6.96 -14.55
N ALA A 179 2.76 -6.41 -15.60
CA ALA A 179 4.14 -5.91 -15.57
C ALA A 179 4.31 -4.73 -14.61
N THR A 180 3.32 -3.85 -14.53
CA THR A 180 3.30 -2.72 -13.60
C THR A 180 3.01 -3.21 -12.18
N PHE A 181 2.13 -4.21 -12.03
CA PHE A 181 1.77 -4.81 -10.73
C PHE A 181 2.98 -5.45 -10.06
N LEU A 182 3.78 -6.19 -10.82
CA LEU A 182 5.01 -6.79 -10.29
C LEU A 182 6.01 -5.73 -9.80
N LYS A 183 6.12 -4.59 -10.48
CA LYS A 183 6.99 -3.48 -10.06
C LYS A 183 6.49 -2.82 -8.77
N ALA A 184 5.19 -2.55 -8.68
CA ALA A 184 4.55 -2.03 -7.47
C ALA A 184 4.73 -3.00 -6.29
N ARG A 185 4.42 -4.28 -6.49
CA ARG A 185 4.60 -5.34 -5.49
C ARG A 185 6.04 -5.43 -5.01
N ASN A 186 7.02 -5.38 -5.91
CA ASN A 186 8.43 -5.40 -5.54
C ASN A 186 8.80 -4.15 -4.73
N ARG A 187 8.23 -2.97 -5.04
CA ARG A 187 8.44 -1.76 -4.25
C ARG A 187 7.86 -1.89 -2.84
N VAL A 188 6.61 -2.34 -2.72
CA VAL A 188 5.95 -2.58 -1.42
C VAL A 188 6.72 -3.63 -0.61
N SER A 189 7.16 -4.72 -1.24
CA SER A 189 8.00 -5.74 -0.59
C SER A 189 9.31 -5.17 -0.05
N ASN A 190 9.96 -4.27 -0.78
CA ASN A 190 11.21 -3.64 -0.34
C ASN A 190 10.96 -2.70 0.84
N ILE A 191 9.88 -1.92 0.81
CA ILE A 191 9.47 -1.06 1.92
C ILE A 191 9.19 -1.91 3.17
N LEU A 192 8.30 -2.90 3.07
CA LEU A 192 7.98 -3.84 4.14
C LEU A 192 9.22 -4.54 4.72
N SER A 193 10.15 -4.94 3.86
CA SER A 193 11.39 -5.57 4.33
C SER A 193 12.37 -4.56 4.94
N ALA A 194 12.35 -3.30 4.50
CA ALA A 194 13.18 -2.23 5.07
C ALA A 194 12.68 -1.82 6.47
N GLY A 195 11.39 -1.54 6.65
CA GLY A 195 10.86 -1.20 7.98
C GLY A 195 10.99 -2.34 8.99
N ALA A 196 10.93 -3.60 8.53
CA ALA A 196 11.20 -4.75 9.39
C ALA A 196 12.67 -4.86 9.82
N ARG A 197 13.61 -4.27 9.07
CA ARG A 197 15.03 -4.18 9.45
C ARG A 197 15.28 -3.02 10.40
N THR A 198 14.56 -1.92 10.22
CA THR A 198 14.62 -0.73 11.09
C THR A 198 13.85 -0.95 12.41
N SER A 199 13.23 -2.12 12.60
CA SER A 199 12.40 -2.46 13.77
C SER A 199 11.15 -1.59 13.92
N GLU A 200 10.67 -0.99 12.83
CA GLU A 200 9.43 -0.22 12.81
C GLU A 200 8.19 -1.12 12.85
N TRP A 201 8.32 -2.34 12.31
CA TRP A 201 7.32 -3.40 12.41
C TRP A 201 7.98 -4.77 12.37
N TYR A 202 7.22 -5.83 12.60
CA TYR A 202 7.72 -7.19 12.64
C TYR A 202 7.38 -7.97 11.37
N ARG A 203 8.26 -8.91 11.03
CA ARG A 203 8.06 -9.88 9.94
C ARG A 203 7.90 -11.28 10.51
N GLY A 204 6.77 -11.92 10.20
CA GLY A 204 6.45 -13.28 10.63
C GLY A 204 6.77 -14.34 9.58
N ARG A 205 6.50 -15.60 9.95
CA ARG A 205 6.69 -16.75 9.06
C ARG A 205 5.73 -16.67 7.87
N GLY A 206 6.25 -16.96 6.68
CA GLY A 206 5.45 -16.94 5.44
C GLY A 206 5.29 -15.56 4.79
N GLY A 207 6.15 -14.59 5.12
CA GLY A 207 6.15 -13.28 4.48
C GLY A 207 5.00 -12.38 4.92
N LYS A 208 4.57 -12.53 6.17
CA LYS A 208 3.57 -11.67 6.82
C LYS A 208 4.24 -10.54 7.58
N TYR A 209 3.57 -9.41 7.69
CA TYR A 209 4.03 -8.22 8.37
C TYR A 209 2.96 -7.70 9.34
N SER A 210 3.36 -7.21 10.51
CA SER A 210 2.44 -6.64 11.50
C SER A 210 3.18 -5.69 12.43
N MET A 211 2.47 -4.72 13.04
CA MET A 211 3.03 -3.83 14.06
C MET A 211 3.36 -4.57 15.35
N SER A 212 2.60 -5.62 15.71
CA SER A 212 2.87 -6.40 16.91
C SER A 212 3.54 -7.75 16.57
N LYS A 213 4.49 -8.16 17.42
CA LYS A 213 5.06 -9.51 17.35
C LYS A 213 4.02 -10.58 17.69
N LYS A 214 3.01 -10.23 18.50
CA LYS A 214 1.92 -11.10 18.95
C LYS A 214 1.02 -11.54 17.79
N ALA A 215 0.72 -10.64 16.86
CA ALA A 215 -0.07 -10.93 15.66
C ALA A 215 0.59 -11.95 14.70
N LEU A 216 1.89 -12.20 14.84
CA LEU A 216 2.69 -13.06 13.96
C LEU A 216 2.92 -14.47 14.54
N SER A 217 2.38 -14.75 15.72
CA SER A 217 2.49 -16.04 16.41
C SER A 217 1.63 -17.14 15.79
#